data_AF-A0A753W009-F1
#
_entry.id   AF-A0A753W009-F1
#
_cell.length_a   1.000
_cell.length_b   1.000
_cell.length_c   1.000
_cell.angle_alpha   90.00
_cell.angle_beta   90.00
_cell.angle_gamma   90.00
#
_symmetry.space_group_name_H-M   'P 1'
#
loop_
_entity.id
_entity.type
_entity.pdbx_description
1 polymer ?
#
loop_
_entity_poly.entity_id
_entity_poly.type
_entity_poly.pdbx_seq_one_letter_code
_entity_poly.pdbx_strand_id
1 'polypeptide(L)' 'MLLHVLYLIGITAEAMTGALAAGRRRMDTFGVIIIATATAI' A
#
# COMPACT_ATOMS: atom_id res chain seq x y z
N MET A 1 -16.08 -14.37 -7.78
CA MET A 1 -14.71 -14.89 -7.55
C MET A 1 -13.66 -14.01 -8.22
N LEU A 2 -13.73 -13.78 -9.54
CA LEU A 2 -12.78 -12.92 -10.26
C LEU A 2 -12.63 -11.51 -9.66
N LEU A 3 -13.74 -10.79 -9.42
CA LEU A 3 -13.69 -9.43 -8.85
C LEU A 3 -13.04 -9.37 -7.47
N HIS A 4 -13.19 -10.41 -6.65
CA HIS A 4 -12.57 -10.48 -5.33
C HIS A 4 -11.04 -10.68 -5.43
N VAL A 5 -10.60 -11.49 -6.38
CA VAL A 5 -9.17 -11.66 -6.68
C VAL A 5 -8.57 -10.35 -7.21
N LEU A 6 -9.26 -9.67 -8.13
CA LEU A 6 -8.82 -8.37 -8.64
C LEU A 6 -8.78 -7.30 -7.54
N TYR A 7 -9.75 -7.30 -6.63
CA TYR A 7 -9.76 -6.42 -5.46
C TYR A 7 -8.53 -6.64 -4.56
N LEU A 8 -8.21 -7.91 -4.25
CA LEU A 8 -7.03 -8.24 -3.46
C LEU A 8 -5.71 -7.86 -4.16
N ILE A 9 -5.63 -8.04 -5.48
CA ILE A 9 -4.46 -7.61 -6.26
C ILE A 9 -4.33 -6.09 -6.27
N GLY A 10 -5.44 -5.37 -6.48
CA GLY A 10 -5.45 -3.90 -6.52
C GLY A 10 -4.98 -3.30 -5.19
N ILE A 11 -5.61 -3.70 -4.09
CA ILE A 11 -5.29 -3.16 -2.76
C ILE A 11 -3.84 -3.46 -2.35
N THR A 12 -3.32 -4.65 -2.70
CA THR A 12 -1.93 -5.00 -2.42
C THR A 12 -0.95 -4.22 -3.29
N ALA A 13 -1.25 -4.03 -4.57
CA ALA A 13 -0.42 -3.22 -5.48
C ALA A 13 -0.35 -1.74 -5.03
N GLU A 14 -1.48 -1.16 -4.65
CA GLU A 14 -1.54 0.21 -4.14
C GLU A 14 -0.79 0.38 -2.81
N ALA A 15 -0.98 -0.55 -1.87
CA ALA A 15 -0.27 -0.55 -0.59
C ALA A 15 1.26 -0.64 -0.78
N MET A 16 1.74 -1.50 -1.69
CA MET A 16 3.17 -1.61 -2.02
C MET A 16 3.74 -0.31 -2.58
N THR A 17 2.95 0.40 -3.39
CA THR A 17 3.34 1.68 -3.98
C THR A 17 3.51 2.75 -2.91
N GLY A 18 2.55 2.83 -1.97
CA GLY A 18 2.62 3.72 -0.81
C GLY A 18 3.81 3.38 0.12
N ALA A 19 4.02 2.09 0.41
CA ALA A 19 5.13 1.63 1.24
C ALA A 19 6.50 1.99 0.62
N LEU A 20 6.66 1.80 -0.69
CA LEU A 20 7.90 2.13 -1.40
C LEU A 20 8.12 3.65 -1.45
N ALA A 21 7.06 4.45 -1.63
CA ALA A 21 7.16 5.91 -1.56
C ALA A 21 7.59 6.39 -0.16
N ALA A 22 7.01 5.83 0.91
CA ALA A 22 7.40 6.12 2.29
C ALA A 22 8.84 5.68 2.60
N GLY A 23 9.24 4.49 2.13
CA GLY A 23 10.61 3.99 2.26
C GLY A 23 11.64 4.88 1.56
N ARG A 24 11.33 5.40 0.37
CA ARG A 24 12.17 6.38 -0.34
C ARG A 24 12.34 7.71 0.41
N ARG A 25 11.41 8.03 1.33
CA ARG A 25 11.48 9.19 2.22
C ARG A 25 12.11 8.89 3.58
N ARG A 26 12.65 7.68 3.77
CA ARG A 26 13.21 7.19 5.04
C ARG A 26 12.23 7.37 6.22
N MET A 27 10.94 7.19 5.97
CA MET A 27 9.94 7.16 7.05
C MET A 27 10.15 5.91 7.91
N ASP A 28 9.83 6.05 9.19
CA ASP A 28 9.79 4.94 10.14
C ASP A 28 8.62 3.99 9.84
N THR A 29 8.61 2.82 10.49
CA THR A 29 7.62 1.77 10.23
C THR A 29 6.18 2.23 10.44
N PHE A 30 5.93 3.11 11.42
CA PHE A 30 4.60 3.64 11.67
C PHE A 30 4.17 4.58 10.53
N GLY A 31 5.05 5.48 10.12
CA GLY A 31 4.85 6.33 8.96
C GLY A 31 4.60 5.53 7.67
N VAL A 32 5.37 4.46 7.44
CA VAL A 32 5.20 3.56 6.28
C VAL A 32 3.82 2.89 6.30
N ILE A 33 3.34 2.41 7.44
CA ILE A 33 2.02 1.78 7.56
C ILE A 33 0.91 2.77 7.23
N ILE A 34 1.00 4.01 7.72
CA ILE A 34 0.00 5.05 7.42
C ILE A 34 -0.05 5.35 5.92
N ILE A 35 1.10 5.59 5.29
CA ILE A 35 1.15 5.93 3.87
C ILE A 35 0.72 4.74 2.99
N ALA A 36 1.14 3.53 3.33
CA ALA A 36 0.72 2.33 2.60
C ALA A 36 -0.80 2.12 2.70
N THR A 37 -1.38 2.28 3.89
CA THR A 37 -2.83 2.11 4.11
C THR A 37 -3.64 3.22 3.44
N ALA A 38 -3.18 4.47 3.51
CA ALA A 38 -3.84 5.60 2.88
C ALA A 38 -3.79 5.56 1.34
N THR A 39 -2.80 4.87 0.75
CA THR A 39 -2.70 4.71 -0.70
C THR A 39 -3.61 3.60 -1.22
N ALA A 40 -3.94 2.62 -0.37
CA ALA A 40 -4.68 1.42 -0.74
C ALA A 40 -6.21 1.51 -0.53
N ILE A 41 -6.70 2.67 -0.08
CA ILE A 41 -8.13 2.97 0.14
C ILE A 41 -8.57 3.98 -0.92
#